data_AF-A0A4R7RQA5-F1
#
_entry.id   AF-A0A4R7RQA5-F1
#
_cell.length_a   1.000
_cell.length_b   1.000
_cell.length_c   1.000
_cell.angle_alpha   90.00
_cell.angle_beta   90.00
_cell.angle_gamma   90.00
#
_symmetry.space_group_name_H-M   'P 1'
#
loop_
_entity.id
_entity.type
_entity.pdbx_description
1 polymer ?
#
loop_
_entity_poly.entity_id
_entity_poly.type
_entity_poly.pdbx_seq_one_letter_code
_entity_poly.pdbx_strand_id
1 'polypeptide(L)'
;MMNFWLAQAPAAPPLQPLPHPELPEVFLPPAPLPVWIFIVGALFLVALLALVLWLLLRPKPPMAVEPKRPWQQAMNALKELATRARGLPPGAVSAEVSEILRGYFLERYKIPAPFRTTHEIFQGGGIPATSQRLHRYAPLAELWDQLSFAPVPASADESMELVAKAMTHLEEDRP
;
A
#
# COMPACT_ATOMS: atom_id res chain seq x y z
N MET A 1 -70.91 3.19 57.38
CA MET A 1 -70.75 2.75 58.79
C MET A 1 -70.26 1.31 58.74
N MET A 2 -68.94 1.10 58.75
CA MET A 2 -68.17 0.70 59.94
C MET A 2 -68.67 -0.63 60.54
N ASN A 3 -67.90 -1.72 60.39
CA ASN A 3 -67.04 -2.15 61.51
C ASN A 3 -66.08 -3.27 61.15
N PHE A 4 -64.87 -3.08 61.68
CA PHE A 4 -63.70 -3.92 61.66
C PHE A 4 -63.90 -5.11 62.60
N TRP A 5 -63.67 -6.32 62.10
CA TRP A 5 -63.40 -7.48 62.94
C TRP A 5 -62.07 -8.09 62.52
N LEU A 6 -60.99 -7.45 62.97
CA LEU A 6 -59.68 -8.10 63.02
C LEU A 6 -59.68 -8.99 64.26
N ALA A 7 -59.76 -10.30 64.04
CA ALA A 7 -59.53 -11.29 65.09
C ALA A 7 -58.11 -11.10 65.63
N GLN A 8 -57.99 -10.78 66.92
CA GLN A 8 -56.72 -10.73 67.64
C GLN A 8 -56.17 -12.16 67.72
N ALA A 9 -55.06 -12.44 67.02
CA ALA A 9 -54.33 -13.69 67.22
C ALA A 9 -53.73 -13.69 68.65
N PRO A 10 -53.78 -14.81 69.39
CA PRO A 10 -53.17 -14.88 70.71
C PRO A 10 -51.65 -14.66 70.59
N ALA A 11 -51.10 -13.83 71.47
CA ALA A 11 -49.67 -13.57 71.53
C ALA A 11 -48.92 -14.89 71.78
N ALA A 12 -47.93 -15.20 70.93
CA ALA A 12 -47.07 -16.36 71.13
C ALA A 12 -46.29 -16.22 72.45
N PRO A 13 -46.05 -17.32 73.19
CA PRO A 13 -45.28 -17.27 74.42
C PRO A 13 -43.84 -16.77 74.15
N PRO A 14 -43.22 -16.03 75.08
CA PRO A 14 -41.86 -15.53 74.91
C PRO A 14 -40.88 -16.69 74.74
N LEU A 15 -40.05 -16.61 73.70
CA LEU A 15 -39.02 -17.61 73.41
C LEU A 15 -38.04 -17.67 74.59
N GLN A 16 -38.02 -18.78 75.31
CA GLN A 16 -37.01 -19.02 76.34
C GLN A 16 -35.68 -19.35 75.66
N PRO A 17 -34.57 -18.67 76.01
CA PRO A 17 -33.27 -19.04 75.48
C PRO A 17 -32.89 -20.42 76.01
N LEU A 18 -32.74 -21.38 75.10
CA LEU A 18 -32.31 -22.72 75.42
C LEU A 18 -30.82 -22.70 75.82
N PRO A 19 -30.40 -23.45 76.86
CA PRO A 19 -29.00 -23.55 77.26
C PRO A 19 -28.25 -24.44 76.26
N HIS A 20 -27.73 -23.84 75.20
CA HIS A 20 -26.84 -24.51 74.25
C HIS A 20 -25.41 -24.03 74.49
N PRO A 21 -24.41 -24.92 74.56
CA PRO A 21 -23.00 -24.53 74.43
C PRO A 21 -22.78 -23.81 73.10
N GLU A 22 -22.09 -22.67 73.11
CA GLU A 22 -21.62 -21.97 71.91
C GLU A 22 -20.80 -22.97 71.05
N LEU A 23 -21.30 -23.30 69.87
CA LEU A 23 -20.59 -24.20 68.96
C LEU A 23 -19.41 -23.45 68.32
N PRO A 24 -18.24 -24.08 68.16
CA PRO A 24 -17.12 -23.46 67.47
C PRO A 24 -17.50 -23.12 66.02
N GLU A 25 -17.05 -21.96 65.53
CA GLU A 25 -17.32 -21.53 64.16
C GLU A 25 -16.74 -22.54 63.16
N VAL A 26 -17.61 -23.12 62.33
CA VAL A 26 -17.21 -24.07 61.29
C VAL A 26 -16.70 -23.28 60.08
N PHE A 27 -15.39 -23.37 59.81
CA PHE A 27 -14.81 -22.82 58.59
C PHE A 27 -15.17 -23.69 57.38
N LEU A 28 -16.07 -23.20 56.53
CA LEU A 28 -16.43 -23.87 55.28
C LEU A 28 -15.41 -23.51 54.18
N PRO A 29 -14.89 -24.50 53.42
CA PRO A 29 -14.03 -24.21 52.28
C PRO A 29 -14.81 -23.40 51.23
N PRO A 30 -14.13 -22.53 50.46
CA PRO A 30 -14.78 -21.77 49.40
C PRO A 30 -15.40 -22.72 48.36
N ALA A 31 -16.59 -22.35 47.85
CA ALA A 31 -17.28 -23.13 46.85
C ALA A 31 -16.39 -23.33 45.60
N PRO A 32 -16.39 -24.53 44.99
CA PRO A 32 -15.61 -24.78 43.79
C PRO A 32 -16.10 -23.88 42.64
N LEU A 33 -15.16 -23.48 41.77
CA LEU A 33 -15.50 -22.71 40.60
C LEU A 33 -16.50 -23.49 39.71
N PRO A 34 -17.56 -22.85 39.22
CA PRO A 34 -18.52 -23.48 38.32
C PRO A 34 -17.86 -24.03 37.05
N VAL A 35 -18.27 -25.24 36.63
CA VAL A 35 -17.74 -25.92 35.43
C VAL A 35 -17.87 -25.08 34.15
N TRP A 36 -18.91 -24.25 34.06
CA TRP A 36 -19.13 -23.38 32.89
C TRP A 36 -17.99 -22.39 32.65
N ILE A 37 -17.27 -21.97 33.69
CA ILE A 37 -16.14 -21.03 33.57
C ILE A 37 -15.02 -21.66 32.75
N PHE A 38 -14.75 -22.95 32.96
CA PHE A 38 -13.73 -23.68 32.19
C PHE A 38 -14.16 -23.86 30.74
N ILE A 39 -15.46 -24.08 30.48
CA ILE A 39 -16.00 -24.19 29.13
C ILE A 39 -15.85 -22.87 28.37
N VAL A 40 -16.24 -21.76 29.02
CA VAL A 40 -16.11 -20.42 28.43
C VAL A 40 -14.64 -20.06 28.20
N GLY A 41 -13.76 -20.37 29.16
CA GLY A 41 -12.32 -20.16 29.02
C GLY A 41 -11.71 -20.94 27.86
N ALA A 42 -12.09 -22.22 27.71
CA ALA A 42 -11.65 -23.06 26.60
C ALA A 42 -12.13 -22.52 25.24
N LEU A 43 -13.41 -22.13 25.15
CA LEU A 43 -13.98 -21.56 23.93
C LEU A 43 -13.27 -20.26 23.53
N PHE A 44 -12.99 -19.39 24.51
CA PHE A 44 -12.29 -18.13 24.29
C PHE A 44 -10.86 -18.37 23.78
N LEU A 45 -10.15 -19.34 24.37
CA LEU A 45 -8.80 -19.71 23.94
C LEU A 45 -8.79 -20.21 22.49
N VAL A 46 -9.75 -21.06 22.12
CA VAL A 46 -9.91 -21.57 20.74
C VAL A 46 -10.21 -20.43 19.77
N ALA A 47 -11.08 -19.48 20.15
CA ALA A 47 -11.40 -18.33 19.32
C ALA A 47 -10.19 -17.42 19.08
N LEU A 48 -9.36 -17.19 20.11
CA LEU A 48 -8.11 -16.45 19.96
C LEU A 48 -7.12 -17.16 19.04
N LEU A 49 -6.93 -18.47 19.22
CA LEU A 49 -6.08 -19.28 18.34
C LEU A 49 -6.55 -19.22 16.88
N ALA A 50 -7.86 -19.36 16.64
CA ALA A 50 -8.44 -19.24 15.32
C ALA A 50 -8.23 -17.85 14.71
N LEU A 51 -8.37 -16.78 15.50
CA LEU A 51 -8.15 -15.40 15.06
C LEU A 51 -6.67 -15.16 14.68
N VAL A 52 -5.73 -15.64 15.50
CA VAL A 52 -4.29 -15.52 15.21
C VAL A 52 -3.95 -16.29 13.94
N LEU A 53 -4.41 -17.54 13.82
CA LEU A 53 -4.20 -18.34 12.61
C LEU A 53 -4.82 -17.65 11.39
N TRP A 54 -6.05 -17.14 11.50
CA TRP A 54 -6.70 -16.41 10.41
C TRP A 54 -5.89 -15.18 10.00
N LEU A 55 -5.34 -14.42 10.95
CA LEU A 55 -4.55 -13.23 10.65
C LEU A 55 -3.20 -13.59 9.99
N LEU A 56 -2.56 -14.68 10.44
CA LEU A 56 -1.29 -15.17 9.86
C LEU A 56 -1.48 -15.77 8.46
N LEU A 57 -2.58 -16.50 8.26
CA LEU A 57 -2.92 -17.11 6.97
C LEU A 57 -3.63 -16.14 6.03
N ARG A 58 -3.99 -14.93 6.51
CA ARG A 58 -4.65 -13.93 5.68
C ARG A 58 -3.73 -13.57 4.52
N PRO A 59 -4.11 -13.90 3.26
CA PRO A 59 -3.31 -13.52 2.12
C PRO A 59 -3.20 -11.99 2.10
N LYS A 60 -1.95 -11.48 2.00
CA LYS A 60 -1.71 -10.05 1.84
C LYS A 60 -2.55 -9.58 0.64
N PRO A 61 -3.37 -8.51 0.79
CA PRO A 61 -4.03 -7.94 -0.37
C PRO A 61 -2.96 -7.62 -1.43
N PRO A 62 -3.23 -7.90 -2.72
CA PRO A 62 -2.29 -7.54 -3.78
C PRO A 62 -1.98 -6.05 -3.60
N MET A 63 -0.69 -5.75 -3.44
CA MET A 63 -0.17 -4.41 -3.27
C MET A 63 -0.80 -3.54 -4.35
N ALA A 64 -1.64 -2.58 -3.95
CA ALA A 64 -2.30 -1.70 -4.89
C ALA A 64 -1.20 -1.08 -5.76
N VAL A 65 -1.27 -1.37 -7.07
CA VAL A 65 -0.33 -0.85 -8.06
C VAL A 65 -0.29 0.67 -7.86
N GLU A 66 0.85 1.17 -7.39
CA GLU A 66 1.07 2.58 -7.15
C GLU A 66 0.62 3.34 -8.41
N PRO A 67 -0.17 4.42 -8.29
CA PRO A 67 -0.66 5.14 -9.45
C PRO A 67 0.54 5.47 -10.33
N LYS A 68 0.57 4.90 -11.54
CA LYS A 68 1.68 5.07 -12.47
C LYS A 68 1.84 6.56 -12.69
N ARG A 69 2.89 7.14 -12.10
CA ARG A 69 3.33 8.51 -12.36
C ARG A 69 4.54 8.40 -13.28
N PRO A 70 4.34 8.03 -14.57
CA PRO A 70 5.44 7.75 -15.50
C PRO A 70 6.37 8.95 -15.63
N TRP A 71 5.82 10.17 -15.52
CA TRP A 71 6.61 11.40 -15.51
C TRP A 71 7.57 11.46 -14.31
N GLN A 72 7.09 11.15 -13.09
CA GLN A 72 7.94 11.16 -11.90
C GLN A 72 9.01 10.07 -11.97
N GLN A 73 8.66 8.89 -12.48
CA GLN A 73 9.59 7.78 -12.64
C GLN A 73 10.71 8.12 -13.64
N ALA A 74 10.35 8.64 -14.82
CA ALA A 74 11.31 9.06 -15.83
C ALA A 74 12.18 10.23 -15.34
N MET A 75 11.59 11.22 -14.68
CA MET A 75 12.33 12.35 -14.12
C MET A 75 13.32 11.91 -13.02
N ASN A 76 12.92 10.98 -12.16
CA ASN A 76 13.81 10.43 -11.13
C ASN A 76 14.95 9.62 -11.77
N ALA A 77 14.66 8.82 -12.78
CA ALA A 77 15.69 8.06 -13.51
C ALA A 77 16.70 8.99 -14.22
N LEU A 78 16.24 10.08 -14.84
CA LEU A 78 17.14 11.09 -15.44
C LEU A 78 17.99 11.81 -14.38
N LYS A 79 17.42 12.14 -13.21
CA LYS A 79 18.19 12.74 -12.10
C LYS A 79 19.25 11.79 -11.58
N GLU A 80 18.91 10.51 -11.40
CA GLU A 80 19.86 9.48 -10.99
C GLU A 80 20.98 9.34 -12.04
N LEU A 81 20.62 9.29 -13.33
CA LEU A 81 21.59 9.29 -14.41
C LEU A 81 22.50 10.52 -14.38
N ALA A 82 21.98 11.71 -14.12
CA ALA A 82 22.78 12.93 -14.00
C ALA A 82 23.86 12.82 -12.91
N THR A 83 23.57 12.16 -11.79
CA THR A 83 24.56 11.98 -10.69
C THR A 83 25.73 11.08 -11.07
N ARG A 84 25.48 10.09 -11.94
CA ARG A 84 26.46 9.08 -12.35
C ARG A 84 27.05 9.32 -13.75
N ALA A 85 26.49 10.25 -14.52
CA ALA A 85 26.87 10.54 -15.91
C ALA A 85 28.36 10.86 -16.07
N ARG A 86 28.97 11.57 -15.10
CA ARG A 86 30.41 11.90 -15.11
C ARG A 86 31.33 10.69 -15.02
N GLY A 87 30.85 9.59 -14.44
CA GLY A 87 31.60 8.34 -14.29
C GLY A 87 31.34 7.32 -15.40
N LEU A 88 30.40 7.61 -16.31
CA LEU A 88 30.01 6.71 -17.39
C LEU A 88 30.64 7.12 -18.71
N PRO A 89 30.93 6.18 -19.62
CA PRO A 89 31.33 6.53 -20.97
C PRO A 89 30.17 7.29 -21.65
N PRO A 90 30.45 8.35 -22.43
CA PRO A 90 29.43 9.20 -23.04
C PRO A 90 28.36 8.43 -23.85
N GLY A 91 28.76 7.35 -24.53
CA GLY A 91 27.83 6.50 -25.30
C GLY A 91 26.88 5.66 -24.44
N ALA A 92 27.28 5.32 -23.22
CA ALA A 92 26.38 4.68 -22.27
C ALA A 92 25.34 5.67 -21.73
N VAL A 93 25.74 6.92 -21.50
CA VAL A 93 24.80 7.97 -21.06
C VAL A 93 23.74 8.23 -22.12
N SER A 94 24.12 8.35 -23.40
CA SER A 94 23.15 8.56 -24.48
C SER A 94 22.19 7.37 -24.65
N ALA A 95 22.69 6.13 -24.54
CA ALA A 95 21.88 4.93 -24.61
C ALA A 95 20.87 4.85 -23.45
N GLU A 96 21.31 5.15 -22.23
CA GLU A 96 20.42 5.16 -21.06
C GLU A 96 19.36 6.27 -21.12
N VAL A 97 19.73 7.47 -21.57
CA VAL A 97 18.73 8.53 -21.80
C VAL A 97 17.69 8.08 -22.82
N SER A 98 18.11 7.44 -23.92
CA SER A 98 17.19 6.89 -24.92
C SER A 98 16.25 5.84 -24.29
N GLU A 99 16.77 4.90 -23.50
CA GLU A 99 15.96 3.86 -22.85
C GLU A 99 14.96 4.45 -21.84
N ILE A 100 15.37 5.41 -21.01
CA ILE A 100 14.49 6.07 -20.03
C ILE A 100 13.33 6.77 -20.76
N LEU A 101 13.63 7.49 -21.84
CA LEU A 101 12.60 8.16 -22.65
C LEU A 101 11.66 7.14 -23.32
N ARG A 102 12.20 6.06 -23.91
CA ARG A 102 11.42 4.97 -24.51
C ARG A 102 10.46 4.32 -23.51
N GLY A 103 10.93 4.06 -22.30
CA GLY A 103 10.13 3.55 -21.20
C GLY A 103 9.01 4.51 -20.81
N TYR A 104 9.32 5.81 -20.66
CA TYR A 104 8.33 6.84 -20.39
C TYR A 104 7.19 6.85 -21.42
N PHE A 105 7.54 6.76 -22.71
CA PHE A 105 6.57 6.72 -23.80
C PHE A 105 5.65 5.49 -23.75
N LEU A 106 6.21 4.32 -23.46
CA LEU A 106 5.43 3.09 -23.29
C LEU A 106 4.45 3.21 -22.13
N GLU A 107 4.88 3.77 -21.01
CA GLU A 107 4.05 3.83 -19.83
C GLU A 107 2.96 4.90 -19.91
N ARG A 108 3.32 6.11 -20.35
CA ARG A 108 2.44 7.28 -20.43
C ARG A 108 1.51 7.24 -21.64
N TYR A 109 2.06 6.90 -22.82
CA TYR A 109 1.36 7.02 -24.10
C TYR A 109 0.96 5.67 -24.72
N LYS A 110 1.37 4.55 -24.11
CA LYS A 110 1.14 3.19 -24.63
C LYS A 110 1.74 2.97 -26.02
N ILE A 111 2.81 3.71 -26.32
CA ILE A 111 3.54 3.59 -27.58
C ILE A 111 4.65 2.56 -27.37
N PRO A 112 4.78 1.52 -28.22
CA PRO A 112 5.84 0.53 -28.10
C PRO A 112 7.19 1.08 -28.57
N ALA A 113 7.62 2.23 -28.04
CA ALA A 113 8.88 2.89 -28.37
C ALA A 113 10.11 2.00 -28.09
N PRO A 114 10.20 1.21 -27.00
CA PRO A 114 11.32 0.28 -26.82
C PRO A 114 11.48 -0.74 -27.96
N PHE A 115 10.40 -1.09 -28.65
CA PHE A 115 10.36 -2.19 -29.61
C PHE A 115 10.24 -1.75 -31.08
N ARG A 116 10.17 -0.44 -31.35
CA ARG A 116 9.96 0.11 -32.70
C ARG A 116 10.85 1.30 -32.98
N THR A 117 11.17 1.49 -34.25
CA THR A 117 11.89 2.69 -34.70
C THR A 117 10.96 3.91 -34.75
N THR A 118 11.52 5.13 -34.68
CA THR A 118 10.75 6.38 -34.88
C THR A 118 9.99 6.34 -36.20
N HIS A 119 10.63 5.87 -37.26
CA HIS A 119 10.01 5.72 -38.57
C HIS A 119 8.75 4.82 -38.51
N GLU A 120 8.83 3.66 -37.85
CA GLU A 120 7.69 2.75 -37.69
C GLU A 120 6.55 3.34 -36.82
N ILE A 121 6.89 4.17 -35.84
CA ILE A 121 5.92 4.81 -34.94
C ILE A 121 5.14 5.90 -35.67
N PHE A 122 5.82 6.72 -36.48
CA PHE A 122 5.22 7.88 -37.14
C PHE A 122 4.68 7.61 -38.55
N GLN A 123 5.23 6.62 -39.27
CA GLN A 123 4.84 6.33 -40.67
C GLN A 123 4.13 4.98 -40.84
N GLY A 124 4.27 4.05 -39.89
CA GLY A 124 3.80 2.66 -40.01
C GLY A 124 2.32 2.38 -39.74
N GLY A 125 1.45 3.40 -39.68
CA GLY A 125 -0.02 3.21 -39.62
C GLY A 125 -0.60 2.64 -38.32
N GLY A 126 0.19 2.45 -37.27
CA GLY A 126 -0.27 1.87 -35.98
C GLY A 126 -0.93 2.88 -35.02
N ILE A 127 -0.67 4.16 -35.19
CA ILE A 127 -1.27 5.26 -34.42
C ILE A 127 -1.76 6.28 -35.44
N PRO A 128 -3.04 6.71 -35.42
CA PRO A 128 -3.52 7.69 -36.38
C PRO A 128 -2.70 8.99 -36.24
N ALA A 129 -2.01 9.36 -37.32
CA ALA A 129 -1.17 10.57 -37.43
C ALA A 129 -1.91 11.85 -37.01
N THR A 130 -3.24 11.83 -37.03
CA THR A 130 -4.16 12.91 -36.65
C THR A 130 -4.35 13.08 -35.14
N SER A 131 -3.77 12.23 -34.29
CA SER A 131 -3.88 12.43 -32.85
C SER A 131 -3.06 13.66 -32.44
N GLN A 132 -3.71 14.70 -31.91
CA GLN A 132 -3.07 15.89 -31.32
C GLN A 132 -1.98 15.52 -30.28
N ARG A 133 -2.09 14.31 -29.73
CA ARG A 133 -1.08 13.59 -28.95
C ARG A 133 0.25 13.47 -29.70
N LEU A 134 0.31 12.83 -30.87
CA LEU A 134 1.56 12.63 -31.64
C LEU A 134 2.35 13.92 -31.91
N HIS A 135 1.67 15.03 -32.23
CA HIS A 135 2.34 16.32 -32.48
C HIS A 135 2.99 16.94 -31.24
N ARG A 136 2.42 16.74 -30.04
CA ARG A 136 3.03 17.19 -28.78
C ARG A 136 4.33 16.43 -28.48
N TYR A 137 4.46 15.23 -29.00
CA TYR A 137 5.57 14.32 -28.70
C TYR A 137 6.70 14.32 -29.74
N ALA A 138 6.49 14.92 -30.91
CA ALA A 138 7.49 14.99 -31.97
C ALA A 138 8.86 15.54 -31.49
N PRO A 139 8.95 16.58 -30.64
CA PRO A 139 10.24 17.09 -30.19
C PRO A 139 11.04 16.09 -29.33
N LEU A 140 10.36 15.40 -28.41
CA LEU A 140 10.99 14.38 -27.55
C LEU A 140 11.31 13.10 -28.35
N ALA A 141 10.49 12.80 -29.35
CA ALA A 141 10.73 11.75 -30.32
C ALA A 141 11.77 12.10 -31.41
N GLU A 142 12.24 13.34 -31.47
CA GLU A 142 13.39 13.69 -32.30
C GLU A 142 14.67 13.60 -31.47
N LEU A 143 14.59 13.95 -30.18
CA LEU A 143 15.69 13.85 -29.23
C LEU A 143 16.23 12.41 -29.08
N TRP A 144 15.39 11.41 -28.82
CA TRP A 144 15.83 10.01 -28.72
C TRP A 144 16.34 9.43 -30.07
N ASP A 145 15.85 9.92 -31.20
CA ASP A 145 16.25 9.46 -32.54
C ASP A 145 17.64 10.00 -32.86
N GLN A 146 17.87 11.29 -32.56
CA GLN A 146 19.20 11.88 -32.53
C GLN A 146 20.11 11.12 -31.56
N LEU A 147 19.68 10.74 -30.36
CA LEU A 147 20.52 9.99 -29.44
C LEU A 147 20.89 8.58 -29.93
N SER A 148 19.99 7.95 -30.68
CA SER A 148 20.16 6.58 -31.18
C SER A 148 21.01 6.51 -32.45
N PHE A 149 21.04 7.60 -33.25
CA PHE A 149 21.68 7.62 -34.57
C PHE A 149 22.73 8.74 -34.77
N ALA A 150 22.83 9.73 -33.88
CA ALA A 150 23.84 10.77 -33.94
C ALA A 150 25.17 10.31 -33.30
N PRO A 151 26.28 11.03 -33.56
CA PRO A 151 27.56 10.73 -32.94
C PRO A 151 27.44 10.76 -31.41
N VAL A 152 28.04 9.75 -30.77
CA VAL A 152 28.18 9.68 -29.32
C VAL A 152 28.80 10.99 -28.80
N PRO A 153 28.27 11.59 -27.71
CA PRO A 153 28.87 12.78 -27.12
C PRO A 153 30.37 12.59 -26.89
N ALA A 154 31.18 13.56 -27.28
CA ALA A 154 32.63 13.44 -27.24
C ALA A 154 33.20 13.61 -25.83
N SER A 155 32.41 14.20 -24.91
CA SER A 155 32.85 14.55 -23.56
C SER A 155 31.80 14.26 -22.47
N ALA A 156 32.26 14.21 -21.22
CA ALA A 156 31.39 14.08 -20.05
C ALA A 156 30.49 15.31 -19.87
N ASP A 157 30.96 16.50 -20.28
CA ASP A 157 30.19 17.74 -20.21
C ASP A 157 29.03 17.74 -21.23
N GLU A 158 29.28 17.30 -22.46
CA GLU A 158 28.23 17.08 -23.47
C GLU A 158 27.20 16.03 -23.02
N SER A 159 27.66 14.99 -22.32
CA SER A 159 26.79 13.95 -21.76
C SER A 159 25.86 14.51 -20.67
N MET A 160 26.36 15.43 -19.85
CA MET A 160 25.55 16.13 -18.85
C MET A 160 24.56 17.11 -19.48
N GLU A 161 24.98 17.86 -20.50
CA GLU A 161 24.11 18.78 -21.25
C GLU A 161 22.95 18.03 -21.90
N LEU A 162 23.23 16.85 -22.43
CA LEU A 162 22.24 15.94 -23.02
C LEU A 162 21.21 15.46 -21.99
N VAL A 163 21.64 15.05 -20.78
CA VAL A 163 20.72 14.69 -19.70
C VAL A 163 19.87 15.90 -19.27
N ALA A 164 20.48 17.08 -19.15
CA ALA A 164 19.76 18.32 -18.82
C ALA A 164 18.72 18.68 -19.89
N LYS A 165 19.07 18.56 -21.18
CA LYS A 165 18.16 18.77 -22.30
C LYS A 165 16.99 17.79 -22.28
N ALA A 166 17.24 16.51 -21.97
CA ALA A 166 16.19 15.51 -21.81
C ALA A 166 15.24 15.84 -20.64
N MET A 167 15.79 16.31 -19.51
CA MET A 167 14.97 16.75 -18.37
C MET A 167 14.09 17.96 -18.72
N THR A 168 14.63 18.96 -19.43
CA THR A 168 13.85 20.13 -19.88
C THR A 168 12.69 19.72 -20.77
N HIS A 169 12.93 18.88 -21.78
CA HIS A 169 11.86 18.39 -22.65
C HIS A 169 10.83 17.51 -21.91
N LEU A 170 11.25 16.75 -20.90
CA LEU A 170 10.33 15.99 -20.07
C LEU A 170 9.48 16.90 -19.15
N GLU A 171 10.02 18.03 -18.69
CA GLU A 171 9.28 19.03 -17.89
C GLU A 171 8.20 19.74 -18.73
N GLU A 172 8.46 19.99 -20.02
CA GLU A 172 7.46 20.53 -20.96
C GLU A 172 6.24 19.60 -21.11
N ASP A 173 6.43 18.29 -20.92
CA ASP A 173 5.38 17.27 -21.01
C ASP A 173 4.74 16.91 -19.65
N ARG A 174 4.99 17.74 -18.63
CA ARG A 174 4.41 17.57 -17.29
C ARG A 174 2.86 17.64 -17.36
N PRO A 175 2.14 16.70 -16.69
CA PRO A 175 0.67 16.66 -16.68
C PRO A 175 0.00 17.87 -16.03
#